data_AF-A0A9E0FMT8-F1
#
_entry.id   AF-A0A9E0FMT8-F1
#
_cell.length_a   1.000
_cell.length_b   1.000
_cell.length_c   1.000
_cell.angle_alpha   90.00
_cell.angle_beta   90.00
_cell.angle_gamma   90.00
#
_symmetry.space_group_name_H-M   'P 1'
#
loop_
_entity.id
_entity.type
_entity.pdbx_description
1 polymer ?
#
loop_
_entity_poly.entity_id
_entity_poly.type
_entity_poly.pdbx_seq_one_letter_code
_entity_poly.pdbx_strand_id
1 'polypeptide(L)'
;IRDGFLVGVTNPKTVVFFVALLPQFVDPARGPVPVQMAVLGVTFFAIAITCDGLVATLAGAAREWFARSPHRLRRMSATGGLMMIALGVSLLFTGRPAQSVP
;
A
#
# COMPACT_ATOMS: atom_id res chain seq x y z
N ILE A 1 -15.61 -5.75 2.99
CA ILE A 1 -15.20 -5.70 1.57
C ILE A 1 -15.72 -4.43 0.89
N ARG A 2 -17.03 -4.15 0.93
CA ARG A 2 -17.63 -2.95 0.31
C ARG A 2 -17.05 -1.61 0.79
N ASP A 3 -16.86 -1.45 2.09
CA ASP A 3 -16.32 -0.20 2.66
C ASP A 3 -14.81 -0.04 2.39
N GLY A 4 -14.05 -1.15 2.44
CA GLY A 4 -12.63 -1.15 2.07
C GLY A 4 -12.39 -0.87 0.58
N PHE A 5 -13.29 -1.33 -0.29
CA PHE A 5 -13.26 -1.00 -1.72
C PHE A 5 -13.55 0.48 -1.97
N LEU A 6 -14.56 1.04 -1.31
CA LEU A 6 -14.89 2.47 -1.43
C LEU A 6 -13.75 3.36 -0.91
N VAL A 7 -13.17 3.02 0.24
CA VAL A 7 -12.01 3.75 0.82
C VAL A 7 -10.76 3.63 -0.06
N GLY A 8 -10.54 2.47 -0.68
CA GLY A 8 -9.44 2.26 -1.63
C GLY A 8 -9.58 3.06 -2.92
N VAL A 9 -10.78 3.07 -3.52
CA VAL A 9 -11.08 3.82 -4.75
C VAL A 9 -11.07 5.33 -4.50
N THR A 10 -11.58 5.77 -3.35
CA THR A 10 -11.64 7.19 -2.98
C THR A 10 -10.36 7.64 -2.27
N ASN A 11 -9.27 6.87 -2.34
CA ASN A 11 -8.05 7.20 -1.62
C ASN A 11 -7.44 8.49 -2.22
N PRO A 12 -7.46 9.62 -1.48
CA PRO A 12 -7.00 10.89 -2.02
C PRO A 12 -5.50 10.85 -2.34
N LYS A 13 -4.73 9.97 -1.69
CA LYS A 13 -3.31 9.77 -2.00
C LYS A 13 -3.11 9.23 -3.41
N THR A 14 -3.95 8.28 -3.84
CA THR A 14 -3.91 7.71 -5.19
C THR A 14 -4.23 8.78 -6.23
N VAL A 15 -5.28 9.58 -6.00
CA VAL A 15 -5.64 10.70 -6.89
C VAL A 15 -4.51 11.72 -6.98
N VAL A 16 -3.95 12.15 -5.84
CA VAL A 16 -2.84 13.10 -5.78
C VAL A 16 -1.60 12.54 -6.49
N PHE A 17 -1.28 11.25 -6.32
CA PHE A 17 -0.18 10.60 -7.02
C PHE A 17 -0.38 10.65 -8.54
N PHE A 18 -1.57 10.30 -9.03
CA PHE A 18 -1.86 10.33 -10.46
C PHE A 18 -1.80 11.73 -11.05
N VAL A 19 -2.40 12.73 -10.38
CA VAL A 19 -2.36 14.13 -10.83
C VAL A 19 -0.95 14.69 -10.81
N ALA A 20 -0.09 14.27 -9.88
CA ALA A 20 1.30 14.71 -9.81
C ALA A 20 2.21 13.99 -10.84
N LEU A 21 1.99 12.70 -11.08
CA LEU A 21 2.92 11.84 -11.80
C LEU A 21 2.55 11.65 -13.28
N LEU A 22 1.28 11.41 -13.61
CA LEU A 22 0.86 11.17 -15.00
C LEU A 22 1.12 12.30 -15.99
N PRO A 23 0.88 13.59 -15.68
CA PRO A 23 1.15 14.67 -16.64
C PRO A 23 2.61 14.77 -17.06
N GLN A 24 3.54 14.23 -16.27
CA GLN A 24 4.95 14.20 -16.63
C GLN A 24 5.26 13.22 -17.78
N PHE A 25 4.36 12.28 -18.07
CA PHE A 25 4.53 11.25 -19.10
C PHE A 25 3.68 11.48 -20.36
N VAL A 26 2.92 12.58 -20.40
CA VAL A 26 2.02 12.90 -21.52
C VAL A 26 2.63 13.98 -22.40
N ASP A 27 2.57 13.78 -23.71
CA ASP A 27 3.08 14.73 -24.71
C ASP A 27 1.91 15.29 -25.54
N PRO A 28 1.53 16.57 -25.37
CA PRO A 28 0.46 17.19 -26.14
C PRO A 28 0.70 17.17 -27.66
N ALA A 29 1.95 17.10 -28.12
CA ALA A 29 2.28 17.05 -29.54
C ALA A 29 1.99 15.68 -30.18
N ARG A 30 1.83 14.62 -29.37
CA ARG A 30 1.61 13.23 -29.82
C ARG A 30 0.15 12.79 -29.83
N GLY A 31 -0.78 13.69 -29.50
CA GLY A 31 -2.22 13.44 -29.58
C GLY A 31 -2.99 13.95 -28.35
N PRO A 32 -4.29 13.64 -28.25
CA PRO A 32 -5.14 14.17 -27.18
C PRO A 32 -4.68 13.73 -25.79
N VAL A 33 -4.33 14.71 -24.96
CA VAL A 33 -3.91 14.53 -23.55
C VAL A 33 -4.88 13.64 -22.75
N PRO A 34 -6.23 13.79 -22.85
CA PRO A 34 -7.15 12.94 -22.10
C PRO A 34 -7.03 11.45 -22.43
N VAL A 35 -6.73 11.11 -23.68
CA VAL A 35 -6.57 9.72 -24.12
C VAL A 35 -5.28 9.12 -23.55
N GLN A 36 -4.17 9.86 -23.61
CA GLN A 36 -2.90 9.43 -23.03
C GLN A 36 -3.03 9.23 -21.50
N MET A 37 -3.72 10.15 -20.82
CA MET A 37 -4.04 10.03 -19.39
C MET A 37 -4.88 8.78 -19.08
N ALA A 38 -5.92 8.51 -19.88
CA ALA A 38 -6.76 7.33 -19.70
C ALA A 38 -5.97 6.03 -19.88
N VAL A 39 -5.11 5.95 -20.92
CA VAL A 39 -4.26 4.77 -21.16
C VAL A 39 -3.29 4.54 -20.00
N LEU A 40 -2.61 5.58 -19.53
CA LEU A 40 -1.68 5.47 -18.40
C LEU A 40 -2.39 5.09 -17.10
N GLY A 41 -3.56 5.69 -16.84
CA GLY A 41 -4.40 5.38 -15.69
C GLY A 41 -4.85 3.91 -15.68
N VAL A 42 -5.36 3.40 -16.81
CA VAL A 42 -5.77 2.00 -16.95
C VAL A 42 -4.58 1.05 -16.81
N THR A 43 -3.43 1.39 -17.39
CA THR A 43 -2.21 0.57 -17.28
C THR A 43 -1.76 0.45 -15.82
N PHE A 44 -1.70 1.58 -15.11
CA PHE A 44 -1.37 1.57 -13.68
C PHE A 44 -2.38 0.75 -12.88
N PHE A 45 -3.68 0.93 -13.14
CA PHE A 45 -4.72 0.22 -12.43
C PHE A 45 -4.65 -1.29 -12.63
N ALA A 46 -4.34 -1.74 -13.86
CA ALA A 46 -4.11 -3.14 -14.17
C ALA A 46 -2.92 -3.71 -13.40
N ILE A 47 -1.80 -2.97 -13.33
CA ILE A 47 -0.62 -3.35 -12.55
C ILE A 47 -0.99 -3.44 -11.06
N ALA A 48 -1.68 -2.42 -10.52
CA ALA A 48 -2.08 -2.37 -9.13
C ALA A 48 -2.95 -3.56 -8.73
N ILE A 49 -4.01 -3.86 -9.49
CA ILE A 49 -4.87 -5.03 -9.23
C ILE A 49 -4.07 -6.33 -9.33
N THR A 50 -3.17 -6.45 -10.30
CA THR A 50 -2.38 -7.68 -10.48
C THR A 50 -1.45 -7.90 -9.29
N CYS A 51 -0.73 -6.87 -8.86
CA CYS A 51 0.17 -6.92 -7.71
C CYS A 51 -0.60 -7.20 -6.41
N ASP A 52 -1.66 -6.43 -6.14
CA ASP A 52 -2.46 -6.59 -4.92
C ASP A 52 -3.17 -7.94 -4.90
N GLY A 53 -3.70 -8.40 -6.04
CA GLY A 53 -4.31 -9.71 -6.18
C GLY A 53 -3.32 -10.85 -5.93
N LEU A 54 -2.09 -10.74 -6.45
CA LEU A 54 -1.03 -11.71 -6.18
C LEU A 54 -0.67 -11.75 -4.69
N VAL A 55 -0.47 -10.60 -4.07
CA VAL A 55 -0.18 -10.52 -2.62
C VAL A 55 -1.35 -11.06 -1.80
N ALA A 56 -2.60 -10.73 -2.17
CA ALA A 56 -3.79 -11.19 -1.46
C ALA A 56 -3.96 -12.71 -1.54
N THR A 57 -3.76 -13.31 -2.72
CA THR A 57 -3.84 -14.77 -2.89
C THR A 57 -2.72 -15.49 -2.14
N LEU A 58 -1.49 -14.98 -2.20
CA LEU A 58 -0.36 -15.51 -1.43
C LEU A 58 -0.59 -15.39 0.08
N ALA A 59 -1.09 -14.24 0.56
CA ALA A 59 -1.41 -14.03 1.96
C ALA A 59 -2.56 -14.95 2.43
N GLY A 60 -3.56 -15.18 1.57
CA GLY A 60 -4.65 -16.12 1.82
C GLY A 60 -4.15 -17.56 1.94
N ALA A 61 -3.32 -18.00 0.99
CA ALA A 61 -2.70 -19.32 1.01
C ALA A 61 -1.78 -19.51 2.22
N ALA A 62 -0.98 -18.50 2.57
CA ALA A 62 -0.15 -18.50 3.77
C ALA A 62 -1.00 -18.60 5.04
N ARG A 63 -2.09 -17.82 5.14
CA ARG A 63 -3.03 -17.86 6.28
C ARG A 63 -3.65 -19.25 6.43
N GLU A 64 -4.14 -19.84 5.34
CA GLU A 64 -4.72 -21.19 5.36
C GLU A 64 -3.67 -22.23 5.80
N TRP A 65 -2.44 -22.11 5.28
CA TRP A 65 -1.33 -22.94 5.71
C TRP A 65 -1.05 -22.77 7.21
N PHE A 66 -1.04 -21.54 7.75
CA PHE A 66 -0.85 -21.24 9.18
C PHE A 66 -2.00 -21.72 10.06
N ALA A 67 -3.23 -21.67 9.58
CA ALA A 67 -4.42 -22.12 10.30
C ALA A 67 -4.41 -23.64 10.57
N ARG A 68 -3.74 -24.45 9.72
CA ARG A 68 -3.62 -25.90 9.90
C ARG A 68 -2.83 -26.33 11.16
N SER A 69 -2.11 -25.43 11.83
CA SER A 69 -1.38 -25.77 13.06
C SER A 69 -1.47 -24.63 14.10
N PRO A 70 -2.13 -24.85 15.25
CA PRO A 70 -2.27 -23.86 16.32
C PRO A 70 -0.92 -23.32 16.83
N HIS A 71 0.12 -24.15 16.82
CA HIS A 71 1.47 -23.78 17.24
C HIS A 71 2.14 -22.79 16.27
N ARG A 72 1.88 -22.90 14.96
CA ARG A 72 2.48 -22.03 13.95
C ARG A 72 1.83 -20.65 13.94
N LEU A 73 0.51 -20.60 14.10
CA LEU A 73 -0.21 -19.33 14.24
C LEU A 73 0.25 -18.56 15.50
N ARG A 74 0.45 -19.26 16.62
CA ARG A 74 0.92 -18.66 17.88
C ARG A 74 2.34 -18.07 17.76
N ARG A 75 3.25 -18.75 17.03
CA ARG A 75 4.60 -18.22 16.76
C ARG A 75 4.55 -16.98 15.85
N MET A 76 3.76 -17.00 14.78
CA MET A 76 3.57 -15.86 13.88
C MET A 76 3.06 -14.61 14.63
N SER A 77 2.04 -14.79 15.48
CA SER A 77 1.50 -13.72 16.31
C SER A 77 2.50 -13.20 17.34
N ALA A 78 3.28 -14.10 17.96
CA ALA A 78 4.32 -13.71 18.91
C ALA A 78 5.45 -12.89 18.24
N THR A 79 5.89 -13.28 17.04
CA THR A 79 6.91 -12.53 16.29
C THR A 79 6.40 -11.15 15.88
N GLY A 80 5.16 -11.05 15.41
CA GLY A 80 4.54 -9.75 15.07
C GLY A 80 4.41 -8.83 16.29
N GLY A 81 4.00 -9.38 17.44
CA GLY A 81 3.94 -8.65 18.70
C GLY A 81 5.31 -8.17 19.17
N LEU A 82 6.34 -9.02 19.07
CA LEU A 82 7.71 -8.67 19.43
C LEU A 82 8.27 -7.56 18.54
N MET A 83 7.99 -7.60 17.24
CA MET A 83 8.35 -6.55 16.28
C MET A 83 7.70 -5.20 16.66
N MET A 84 6.41 -5.20 17.02
CA MET A 84 5.72 -3.98 17.46
C MET A 84 6.30 -3.41 18.75
N ILE A 85 6.63 -4.26 19.72
CA ILE A 85 7.31 -3.85 20.96
C ILE A 85 8.68 -3.24 20.63
N ALA A 86 9.48 -3.91 19.81
CA ALA A 86 10.79 -3.41 19.40
C ALA A 86 10.71 -2.06 18.68
N LEU A 87 9.70 -1.88 17.81
CA LEU A 87 9.47 -0.61 17.13
C LEU A 87 9.06 0.50 18.12
N GLY A 88 8.15 0.22 19.05
CA GLY A 88 7.74 1.17 20.08
C GLY A 88 8.91 1.58 20.98
N VAL A 89 9.76 0.63 21.36
CA VAL A 89 10.99 0.88 22.10
C VAL A 89 11.96 1.74 21.28
N SER A 90 12.16 1.44 20.00
CA SER A 90 12.99 2.25 19.11
C SER A 90 12.47 3.69 19.00
N LEU A 91 11.16 3.89 18.96
CA LEU A 91 10.54 5.22 18.91
C LEU A 91 10.74 6.00 20.21
N LEU A 92 10.68 5.34 21.38
CA LEU A 92 11.01 5.99 22.66
C LEU A 92 12.45 6.52 22.68
N PHE A 93 13.38 5.79 22.07
CA PHE A 93 14.79 6.21 21.99
C PHE A 93 15.10 7.14 20.81
N THR A 94 14.26 7.15 19.76
CA THR A 94 14.42 8.01 18.56
C THR A 94 13.55 9.26 18.62
N GLY A 95 12.70 9.40 19.65
CA GLY A 95 11.93 10.60 19.94
C GLY A 95 12.86 11.80 20.04
N ARG A 96 12.96 12.56 18.94
CA ARG A 96 13.76 13.78 18.87
C ARG A 96 13.29 14.76 19.96
N PRO A 97 14.19 15.38 20.74
CA PRO A 97 13.81 16.52 21.57
C PRO A 97 13.17 17.56 20.65
N ALA A 98 12.02 18.10 21.07
CA ALA A 98 11.31 19.13 20.35
C ALA A 98 12.30 20.20 19.90
N GLN A 99 12.49 20.33 18.59
CA GLN A 99 13.24 21.45 18.03
C GLN A 99 12.48 22.71 18.44
N SER A 100 13.02 23.42 19.43
CA SER A 100 12.62 24.77 19.78
C SER A 100 12.93 25.66 18.58
N VAL A 101 11.93 25.85 17.73
CA VAL A 101 11.99 26.84 16.65
C VAL A 101 11.97 28.22 17.32
N PRO A 102 12.97 29.09 17.06
CA PRO A 102 13.04 30.44 17.63
C PRO A 102 11.95 31.37 17.11
#